data_AF-A0A147K404-F1
#
_entry.id   AF-A0A147K404-F1
#
_cell.length_a   1.000
_cell.length_b   1.000
_cell.length_c   1.000
_cell.angle_alpha   90.00
_cell.angle_beta   90.00
_cell.angle_gamma   90.00
#
_symmetry.space_group_name_H-M   'P 1'
#
loop_
_entity.id
_entity.type
_entity.pdbx_description
1 polymer ?
#
loop_
_entity_poly.entity_id
_entity_poly.type
_entity_poly.pdbx_seq_one_letter_code
_entity_poly.pdbx_strand_id
1 'polypeptide(L)'
;MKEIILFIAEVVNELHDFFIYFTNSLGLELNDKQLHLWIMGIIGIIFFFGVQIVFKWLSNWSITAISFIYTFTVMVVIVFAIEIQQKITNRGNMEFADAVIGLWGFLLFFIAFLIIKGLMVLGIWIVKKVRVRYEGKHLKG
;
A
#
# COMPACT_ATOMS: atom_id res chain seq x y z
N MET A 1 1.42 6.17 20.04
CA MET A 1 0.44 5.42 19.22
C MET A 1 -1.00 5.59 19.71
N LYS A 2 -1.27 5.46 21.02
CA LYS A 2 -2.63 5.59 21.59
C LYS A 2 -3.36 6.88 21.15
N GLU A 3 -2.70 8.03 21.24
CA GLU A 3 -3.30 9.32 20.86
C GLU A 3 -3.68 9.39 19.37
N ILE A 4 -2.81 8.89 18.48
CA ILE A 4 -3.10 8.83 17.04
C ILE A 4 -4.29 7.90 16.77
N ILE A 5 -4.34 6.73 17.43
CA ILE A 5 -5.46 5.80 17.27
C ILE A 5 -6.76 6.41 17.79
N LEU A 6 -6.71 7.11 18.93
CA LEU A 6 -7.88 7.79 19.50
C LEU A 6 -8.36 8.91 18.58
N PHE A 7 -7.45 9.72 18.04
CA PHE A 7 -7.78 10.76 17.08
C PHE A 7 -8.43 10.18 15.81
N ILE A 8 -7.85 9.11 15.25
CA ILE A 8 -8.44 8.44 14.08
C ILE A 8 -9.82 7.86 14.44
N ALA A 9 -9.97 7.25 15.61
CA ALA A 9 -11.25 6.70 16.05
C ALA A 9 -12.31 7.79 16.23
N GLU A 10 -11.94 8.95 16.77
CA GLU A 10 -12.82 10.12 16.92
C GLU A 10 -13.29 10.64 15.56
N VAL A 11 -12.36 10.83 14.61
CA VAL A 11 -12.69 11.23 13.24
C VAL A 11 -13.62 10.21 12.56
N VAL A 12 -13.37 8.91 12.75
CA VAL A 12 -14.23 7.85 12.19
C VAL A 12 -15.62 7.87 12.82
N ASN A 13 -15.73 8.12 14.13
CA ASN A 13 -17.01 8.23 14.82
C ASN A 13 -17.81 9.45 14.33
N GLU A 14 -17.17 10.62 14.19
CA GLU A 14 -17.84 11.82 13.65
C GLU A 14 -18.38 11.58 12.23
N LEU A 15 -17.60 10.89 11.39
CA LEU A 15 -18.06 10.51 10.06
C LEU A 15 -19.24 9.54 10.11
N HIS A 16 -19.22 8.55 11.00
CA HIS A 16 -20.31 7.59 11.19
C HIS A 16 -21.60 8.31 11.62
N ASP A 17 -21.52 9.20 12.60
CA ASP A 17 -22.64 10.01 13.08
C ASP A 17 -23.19 10.93 11.98
N PHE A 18 -22.32 11.54 11.18
CA PHE A 18 -22.71 12.34 10.02
C PHE A 18 -23.55 11.53 9.02
N PHE A 19 -23.14 10.29 8.70
CA PHE A 19 -23.88 9.44 7.78
C PHE A 19 -25.23 8.96 8.36
N ILE A 20 -25.30 8.71 9.67
CA ILE A 20 -26.58 8.43 10.33
C ILE A 20 -27.54 9.62 10.15
N TYR A 21 -27.08 10.83 10.48
CA TYR A 21 -27.92 12.03 10.35
C TYR A 21 -28.36 12.25 8.91
N PHE A 22 -27.44 12.11 7.95
CA PHE A 22 -27.74 12.25 6.53
C PHE A 22 -28.79 11.25 6.06
N THR A 23 -28.64 9.96 6.40
CA THR A 23 -29.59 8.93 5.97
C THR A 23 -30.97 9.07 6.63
N ASN A 24 -31.01 9.49 7.89
CA ASN A 24 -32.26 9.83 8.59
C ASN A 24 -32.96 11.04 7.93
N SER A 25 -32.20 12.06 7.49
CA SER A 25 -32.77 13.21 6.77
C SER A 25 -33.43 12.83 5.43
N LEU A 26 -33.05 11.70 4.85
CA LEU A 26 -33.63 11.12 3.64
C LEU A 26 -34.79 10.15 3.93
N GLY A 27 -35.15 9.94 5.21
CA GLY A 27 -36.19 9.02 5.65
C GLY A 27 -35.81 7.54 5.53
N LEU A 28 -34.52 7.21 5.43
CA LEU A 28 -34.05 5.84 5.20
C LEU A 28 -33.88 5.02 6.49
N GLU A 29 -33.89 5.65 7.66
CA GLU A 29 -33.81 5.04 9.02
C GLU A 29 -32.98 3.73 9.08
N LEU A 30 -31.77 3.77 8.53
CA LEU A 30 -30.94 2.57 8.39
C LEU A 30 -30.38 2.15 9.75
N ASN A 31 -30.43 0.85 10.04
CA ASN A 31 -29.67 0.32 11.17
C ASN A 31 -28.16 0.26 10.86
N ASP A 32 -27.33 0.12 11.89
CA ASP A 32 -25.88 0.14 11.78
C ASP A 32 -25.32 -0.84 10.71
N LYS A 33 -25.87 -2.05 10.62
CA LYS A 33 -25.42 -3.05 9.62
C LYS A 33 -25.78 -2.63 8.19
N GLN A 34 -26.97 -2.09 7.98
CA GLN A 34 -27.41 -1.60 6.69
C GLN A 34 -26.59 -0.38 6.25
N LEU A 35 -26.33 0.53 7.18
CA LEU A 35 -25.49 1.69 6.93
C LEU A 35 -24.07 1.27 6.53
N HIS A 36 -23.45 0.35 7.26
CA HIS A 36 -22.14 -0.21 6.91
C HIS A 36 -22.14 -0.86 5.52
N LEU A 37 -23.17 -1.64 5.17
CA LEU A 37 -23.26 -2.25 3.84
C LEU A 37 -23.21 -1.19 2.74
N TRP A 38 -24.03 -0.15 2.84
CA TRP A 38 -24.11 0.90 1.82
C TRP A 38 -22.87 1.77 1.78
N ILE A 39 -22.38 2.24 2.92
CA ILE A 39 -21.17 3.08 2.99
C ILE A 39 -19.96 2.32 2.47
N MET A 40 -19.71 1.11 2.98
CA MET A 40 -18.55 0.33 2.56
C MET A 40 -18.65 -0.11 1.10
N GLY A 41 -19.86 -0.42 0.61
CA GLY A 41 -20.09 -0.72 -0.80
C GLY A 41 -19.77 0.46 -1.71
N ILE A 42 -20.29 1.65 -1.39
CA ILE A 42 -20.08 2.86 -2.19
C ILE A 42 -18.62 3.32 -2.14
N ILE A 43 -18.05 3.46 -0.94
CA ILE A 43 -16.65 3.83 -0.76
C ILE A 43 -15.74 2.80 -1.44
N GLY A 44 -16.03 1.51 -1.31
CA GLY A 44 -15.26 0.44 -1.92
C GLY A 44 -15.20 0.54 -3.45
N ILE A 45 -16.33 0.79 -4.11
CA ILE A 45 -16.38 0.94 -5.57
C ILE A 45 -15.71 2.24 -6.04
N ILE A 46 -15.92 3.36 -5.34
CA ILE A 46 -15.24 4.62 -5.65
C ILE A 46 -13.72 4.44 -5.53
N PHE A 47 -13.26 3.83 -4.44
CA PHE A 47 -11.85 3.57 -4.21
C PHE A 47 -11.28 2.61 -5.25
N PHE A 48 -12.01 1.55 -5.60
CA PHE A 48 -11.62 0.62 -6.67
C PHE A 48 -11.39 1.34 -7.99
N PHE A 49 -12.32 2.19 -8.44
CA PHE A 49 -12.12 2.96 -9.68
C PHE A 49 -10.91 3.90 -9.58
N GLY A 50 -10.74 4.59 -8.45
CA GLY A 50 -9.57 5.44 -8.22
C GLY A 50 -8.25 4.67 -8.31
N VAL A 51 -8.13 3.56 -7.58
CA VAL A 51 -6.96 2.67 -7.62
C VAL A 51 -6.74 2.11 -9.02
N GLN A 52 -7.80 1.69 -9.71
CA GLN A 52 -7.71 1.13 -11.05
C GLN A 52 -7.12 2.14 -12.05
N ILE A 53 -7.55 3.41 -11.99
CA ILE A 53 -7.01 4.49 -12.83
C ILE A 53 -5.52 4.70 -12.52
N VAL A 54 -5.17 4.85 -11.25
CA VAL A 54 -3.79 5.09 -10.80
C VAL A 54 -2.88 3.93 -11.19
N PHE A 55 -3.31 2.68 -10.96
CA PHE A 55 -2.50 1.50 -11.24
C PHE A 55 -2.38 1.23 -12.73
N LYS A 56 -3.43 1.48 -13.53
CA LYS A 56 -3.33 1.42 -14.99
C LYS A 56 -2.33 2.45 -15.54
N TRP A 57 -2.30 3.64 -14.97
CA TRP A 57 -1.31 4.64 -15.34
C TRP A 57 0.11 4.20 -14.94
N LEU A 58 0.27 3.71 -13.70
CA LEU A 58 1.55 3.26 -13.18
C LEU A 58 2.08 1.99 -13.87
N SER A 59 1.21 1.12 -14.38
CA SER A 59 1.60 -0.11 -15.08
C SER A 59 2.33 0.18 -16.38
N ASN A 60 2.06 1.33 -17.01
CA ASN A 60 2.80 1.77 -18.20
C ASN A 60 4.27 2.09 -17.88
N TRP A 61 4.60 2.36 -16.62
CA TRP A 61 5.94 2.72 -16.17
C TRP A 61 6.64 1.52 -15.56
N SER A 62 6.00 0.86 -14.59
CA SER A 62 6.59 -0.26 -13.87
C SER A 62 5.56 -1.06 -13.09
N ILE A 63 5.40 -2.33 -13.45
CA ILE A 63 4.66 -3.30 -12.63
C ILE A 63 5.29 -3.44 -11.23
N THR A 64 6.62 -3.31 -11.13
CA THR A 64 7.31 -3.34 -9.82
C THR A 64 6.88 -2.21 -8.90
N ALA A 65 6.51 -1.04 -9.43
CA ALA A 65 6.01 0.07 -8.62
C ALA A 65 4.61 -0.25 -8.06
N ILE A 66 3.74 -0.89 -8.85
CA ILE A 66 2.43 -1.37 -8.37
C ILE A 66 2.62 -2.41 -7.27
N SER A 67 3.48 -3.40 -7.48
CA SER A 67 3.80 -4.42 -6.47
C SER A 67 4.31 -3.79 -5.18
N PHE A 68 5.18 -2.78 -5.27
CA PHE A 68 5.68 -2.05 -4.12
C PHE A 68 4.55 -1.36 -3.34
N ILE A 69 3.69 -0.59 -4.02
CA ILE A 69 2.57 0.12 -3.36
C ILE A 69 1.65 -0.88 -2.67
N TYR A 70 1.27 -1.95 -3.37
CA TYR A 70 0.40 -2.97 -2.79
C TYR A 70 1.02 -3.63 -1.55
N THR A 71 2.28 -4.09 -1.66
CA THR A 71 2.99 -4.71 -0.54
C THR A 71 3.17 -3.72 0.61
N PHE A 72 3.53 -2.47 0.34
CA PHE A 72 3.69 -1.44 1.37
C PHE A 72 2.39 -1.20 2.14
N THR A 73 1.26 -1.07 1.44
CA THR A 73 -0.06 -0.93 2.07
C THR A 73 -0.40 -2.12 2.97
N VAL A 74 -0.13 -3.35 2.50
CA VAL A 74 -0.31 -4.57 3.31
C VAL A 74 0.60 -4.56 4.54
N MET A 75 1.86 -4.15 4.39
CA MET A 75 2.82 -4.04 5.51
C MET A 75 2.34 -3.05 6.56
N VAL A 76 1.78 -1.90 6.16
CA VAL A 76 1.19 -0.93 7.10
C VAL A 76 0.10 -1.59 7.94
N VAL A 77 -0.84 -2.31 7.31
CA VAL A 77 -1.91 -3.00 8.03
C VAL A 77 -1.37 -4.07 8.98
N ILE A 78 -0.41 -4.90 8.52
CA ILE A 78 0.18 -5.98 9.32
C ILE A 78 0.89 -5.42 10.55
N VAL A 79 1.71 -4.39 10.37
CA VAL A 79 2.49 -3.79 11.44
C VAL A 79 1.55 -3.22 12.51
N PHE A 80 0.53 -2.45 12.13
CA PHE A 80 -0.46 -1.97 13.10
C PHE A 80 -1.22 -3.11 13.79
N ALA A 81 -1.56 -4.19 13.08
CA ALA A 81 -2.23 -5.34 13.66
C ALA A 81 -1.38 -6.03 14.73
N ILE A 82 -0.06 -6.18 14.50
CA ILE A 82 0.89 -6.75 15.47
C ILE A 82 0.98 -5.86 16.73
N GLU A 83 1.13 -4.55 16.55
CA GLU A 83 1.27 -3.59 17.65
C GLU A 83 0.02 -3.54 18.54
N ILE A 84 -1.17 -3.54 17.92
CA ILE A 84 -2.46 -3.63 18.64
C ILE A 84 -2.54 -4.96 19.40
N GLN A 85 -2.16 -6.08 18.76
CA GLN A 85 -2.18 -7.40 19.38
C GLN A 85 -1.22 -7.49 20.58
N GLN A 86 -0.02 -6.92 20.49
CA GLN A 86 0.94 -6.87 21.58
C GLN A 86 0.40 -6.10 22.78
N LYS A 87 -0.32 -5.00 22.52
CA LYS A 87 -0.97 -4.21 23.57
C LYS A 87 -2.07 -4.99 24.30
N ILE A 88 -2.94 -5.67 23.54
CA ILE A 88 -4.06 -6.45 24.10
C ILE A 88 -3.55 -7.65 24.90
N THR A 89 -2.45 -8.27 24.45
CA THR A 89 -1.90 -9.46 25.11
C THR A 89 -0.87 -9.17 26.20
N ASN A 90 -0.61 -7.89 26.51
CA ASN A 90 0.41 -7.44 27.48
C ASN A 90 1.81 -8.04 27.20
N ARG A 91 2.14 -8.33 25.93
CA ARG A 91 3.46 -8.85 25.53
C ARG A 91 4.46 -7.75 25.18
N GLY A 92 4.01 -6.51 25.12
CA GLY A 92 4.82 -5.34 24.81
C GLY A 92 4.01 -4.05 25.00
N ASN A 93 4.68 -2.91 24.84
CA ASN A 93 4.02 -1.62 24.74
C ASN A 93 3.58 -1.39 23.29
N MET A 94 2.53 -0.61 23.10
CA MET A 94 2.06 -0.22 21.77
C MET A 94 2.81 1.03 21.32
N GLU A 95 3.89 0.86 20.55
CA GLU A 95 4.82 1.94 20.25
C GLU A 95 4.81 2.29 18.77
N PHE A 96 4.54 3.57 18.46
CA PHE A 96 4.50 4.01 17.07
C PHE A 96 5.87 3.90 16.40
N ALA A 97 6.93 4.00 17.19
CA ALA A 97 8.30 3.80 16.74
C ALA A 97 8.52 2.37 16.22
N ASP A 98 7.99 1.35 16.91
CA ASP A 98 8.12 -0.05 16.49
C ASP A 98 7.40 -0.30 15.17
N ALA A 99 6.23 0.32 14.99
CA ALA A 99 5.54 0.31 13.71
C ALA A 99 6.36 0.94 12.58
N VAL A 100 6.94 2.11 12.84
CA VAL A 100 7.78 2.83 11.88
C VAL A 100 9.03 2.01 11.54
N ILE A 101 9.69 1.40 12.52
CA ILE A 101 10.86 0.53 12.32
C ILE A 101 10.50 -0.69 11.47
N GLY A 102 9.35 -1.32 11.72
CA GLY A 102 8.85 -2.43 10.90
C GLY A 102 8.71 -2.06 9.42
N LEU A 103 8.19 -0.86 9.14
CA LEU A 103 8.08 -0.34 7.78
C LEU A 103 9.44 0.03 7.18
N TRP A 104 10.36 0.61 7.97
CA TRP A 104 11.73 0.89 7.55
C TRP A 104 12.48 -0.38 7.13
N GLY A 105 12.28 -1.48 7.83
CA GLY A 105 12.83 -2.78 7.44
C GLY A 105 12.44 -3.15 6.01
N PHE A 106 11.15 -3.10 5.69
CA PHE A 106 10.67 -3.35 4.32
C PHE A 106 11.31 -2.39 3.30
N LEU A 107 11.35 -1.09 3.59
CA LEU A 107 11.95 -0.10 2.68
C LEU A 107 13.44 -0.38 2.42
N LEU A 108 14.21 -0.71 3.46
CA LEU A 108 15.63 -1.02 3.36
C LEU A 108 15.87 -2.24 2.47
N PHE A 109 15.17 -3.34 2.71
CA PHE A 109 15.30 -4.55 1.90
C PHE A 109 14.81 -4.34 0.46
N PHE A 110 13.78 -3.52 0.26
CA PHE A 110 13.31 -3.18 -1.08
C PHE A 110 14.33 -2.35 -1.88
N ILE A 111 15.00 -1.39 -1.23
CA ILE A 111 16.10 -0.62 -1.86
C ILE A 111 17.24 -1.56 -2.27
N ALA A 112 17.64 -2.49 -1.39
CA ALA A 112 18.66 -3.48 -1.71
C ALA A 112 18.25 -4.34 -2.94
N PHE A 113 16.99 -4.77 -3.00
CA PHE A 113 16.44 -5.46 -4.16
C PHE A 113 16.53 -4.62 -5.44
N LEU A 114 16.18 -3.32 -5.39
CA LEU A 114 16.27 -2.44 -6.56
C LEU A 114 17.70 -2.28 -7.06
N ILE A 115 18.68 -2.17 -6.16
CA ILE A 115 20.10 -2.09 -6.49
C ILE A 115 20.54 -3.37 -7.23
N ILE A 116 20.22 -4.55 -6.68
CA ILE A 116 20.56 -5.85 -7.29
C ILE A 116 19.94 -5.97 -8.68
N LYS A 117 18.64 -5.66 -8.82
CA LYS A 117 17.93 -5.67 -10.09
C LYS A 117 18.59 -4.73 -11.11
N GLY A 118 18.96 -3.52 -10.68
CA GLY A 118 19.64 -2.53 -11.52
C GLY A 118 20.99 -3.03 -12.05
N LEU A 119 21.81 -3.62 -11.17
CA LEU A 119 23.10 -4.20 -11.54
C LEU A 119 22.95 -5.37 -12.53
N MET A 120 21.96 -6.24 -12.33
CA MET A 120 21.67 -7.35 -13.25
C MET A 120 21.30 -6.85 -14.65
N VAL A 121 20.39 -5.87 -14.74
CA VAL A 121 19.97 -5.29 -16.03
C VAL A 121 21.15 -4.62 -16.74
N LEU A 122 21.98 -3.88 -16.00
CA LEU A 122 23.18 -3.27 -16.54
C LEU A 122 24.17 -4.31 -17.08
N GLY A 123 24.41 -5.39 -16.34
CA GLY A 123 25.27 -6.49 -16.77
C GLY A 123 24.79 -7.13 -18.08
N ILE A 124 23.49 -7.43 -18.17
CA ILE A 124 22.88 -7.98 -19.40
C ILE A 124 23.02 -7.01 -20.58
N TRP A 125 22.80 -5.71 -20.34
CA TRP A 125 22.94 -4.69 -21.38
C TRP A 125 24.38 -4.60 -21.91
N ILE A 126 25.38 -4.65 -21.03
CA ILE A 126 26.80 -4.68 -21.42
C ILE A 126 27.10 -5.91 -22.27
N VAL A 127 26.69 -7.11 -21.84
CA VAL A 127 26.92 -8.37 -22.58
C VAL A 127 26.30 -8.30 -23.98
N LYS A 128 25.05 -7.83 -24.09
CA LYS A 128 24.38 -7.66 -25.39
C LYS A 128 25.13 -6.67 -26.29
N LYS A 129 25.57 -5.53 -25.74
CA LYS A 129 26.31 -4.50 -26.48
C LYS A 129 27.66 -5.02 -26.99
N VAL A 130 28.36 -5.83 -26.18
CA VAL A 130 29.61 -6.47 -26.59
C VAL A 130 29.35 -7.49 -27.70
N ARG A 131 28.35 -8.38 -27.56
CA ARG A 131 28.01 -9.39 -28.59
C ARG A 131 27.72 -8.76 -29.96
N VAL A 132 26.86 -7.74 -30.01
CA VAL A 132 26.51 -7.05 -31.26
C VAL A 132 27.75 -6.42 -31.93
N ARG A 133 28.67 -5.87 -31.14
CA ARG A 133 29.93 -5.31 -31.67
C ARG A 133 30.86 -6.39 -32.23
N TYR A 134 30.89 -7.59 -31.65
CA TYR A 134 31.68 -8.71 -32.17
C TYR A 134 31.09 -9.24 -33.48
N GLU A 135 29.77 -9.49 -33.55
CA GLU A 135 29.11 -10.00 -34.77
C GLU A 135 29.17 -9.01 -35.94
N GLY A 136 29.01 -7.70 -35.67
CA GLY A 136 29.13 -6.66 -36.70
C GLY A 136 30.54 -6.46 -37.27
N LYS A 137 31.59 -6.94 -36.58
CA LYS A 137 32.95 -6.96 -37.10
C LYS A 137 33.23 -8.16 -38.02
N HIS A 138 32.53 -9.28 -37.83
CA HIS A 138 32.72 -10.49 -38.63
C HIS A 138 31.96 -10.50 -39.97
N LEU A 139 30.98 -9.62 -40.16
CA LEU A 139 30.23 -9.48 -41.43
C LEU A 139 30.86 -8.49 -42.42
N LYS A 140 31.96 -7.82 -42.05
CA LYS A 140 32.66 -6.81 -42.88
C LYS A 140 34.10 -7.20 -43.26
N GLY A 141 34.50 -8.43 -42.99
CA GLY A 141 35.75 -9.03 -43.47
C GLY A 141 35.45 -10.13 -44.46
#